data_AF-A0AA38YN99-F1
#
_entry.id   AF-A0AA38YN99-F1
#
_cell.length_a   1.000
_cell.length_b   1.000
_cell.length_c   1.000
_cell.angle_alpha   90.00
_cell.angle_beta   90.00
_cell.angle_gamma   90.00
#
_symmetry.space_group_name_H-M   'P 1'
#
loop_
_entity.id
_entity.type
_entity.pdbx_description
1 polymer ?
#
loop_
_entity_poly.entity_id
_entity_poly.type
_entity_poly.pdbx_seq_one_letter_code
_entity_poly.pdbx_strand_id
1 'polypeptide(L)'
;MAGCFFGEMGFVKPPATGVIKGMFIPKLSGQGATGDAIALLGALVMPHNLFLHSALVLSRKVPNSVRGINEACRYFLIESGFALFVAFLINVAMVSVSATVCSADNLSQENLDQCNNLNLNSASFLLKNVLGGSSKVVYAIALFASGQSSTITGTYAGQFIMQGFLDIKMRKWLRNLMTRSIAITPSLIVSIIGGSAAAGRLIIIASMILSFELPFALIPLLKFSSSNTKMGPHKNSIYIIVISWILGFGIIGINIYYLSTGFVDWLIHNSLPKVGNVFIGIIVFPLMAVYILAIMYLTIRKDTVVTFIEPEKNDPNVQNHMENGFDQTDGVFELGHVPYREDLADIPLPK
;
A
#
# COMPACT_ATOMS: atom_id res chain seq x y z
N MET A 1 10.44 10.30 -12.90
CA MET A 1 9.28 10.96 -12.26
C MET A 1 9.72 11.88 -11.12
N ALA A 2 10.38 11.37 -10.07
CA ALA A 2 10.87 12.18 -8.94
C ALA A 2 11.70 13.40 -9.37
N GLY A 3 12.73 13.20 -10.20
CA GLY A 3 13.58 14.30 -10.70
C GLY A 3 12.80 15.36 -11.50
N CYS A 4 11.75 14.99 -12.22
CA CYS A 4 10.91 15.94 -12.97
C CYS A 4 10.11 16.82 -12.01
N PHE A 5 9.46 16.22 -11.01
CA PHE A 5 8.69 16.97 -10.01
C PHE A 5 9.58 17.81 -9.09
N PHE A 6 10.77 17.33 -8.72
CA PHE A 6 11.73 18.14 -7.96
C PHE A 6 12.29 19.31 -8.79
N GLY A 7 12.58 19.08 -10.08
CA GLY A 7 12.94 20.16 -11.00
C GLY A 7 11.83 21.21 -11.12
N GLU A 8 10.58 20.78 -11.31
CA GLU A 8 9.42 21.67 -11.35
C GLU A 8 9.22 22.45 -10.07
N MET A 9 9.36 21.78 -8.91
CA MET A 9 9.29 22.45 -7.62
C MET A 9 10.35 23.55 -7.48
N GLY A 10 11.55 23.34 -8.02
CA GLY A 10 12.62 24.35 -8.06
C GLY A 10 12.32 25.54 -8.98
N PHE A 11 11.58 25.31 -10.07
CA PHE A 11 11.21 26.35 -11.04
C PHE A 11 10.00 27.17 -10.58
N VAL A 12 8.93 26.49 -10.17
CA VAL A 12 7.65 27.07 -9.75
C VAL A 12 7.75 27.75 -8.38
N LYS A 13 8.74 27.36 -7.56
CA LYS A 13 9.04 27.95 -6.24
C LYS A 13 7.78 28.13 -5.37
N PRO A 14 7.09 27.02 -5.02
CA PRO A 14 5.93 27.08 -4.16
C PRO A 14 6.26 27.77 -2.82
N PRO A 15 5.34 28.55 -2.24
CA PRO A 15 5.58 29.26 -1.00
C PRO A 15 5.87 28.27 0.14
N ALA A 16 7.12 28.18 0.57
CA ALA A 16 7.58 27.20 1.56
C ALA A 16 6.83 27.30 2.89
N THR A 17 6.49 28.52 3.31
CA THR A 17 5.68 28.77 4.52
C THR A 17 4.27 28.18 4.40
N GLY A 18 3.65 28.26 3.21
CA GLY A 18 2.35 27.66 2.92
C GLY A 18 2.40 26.13 2.94
N VAL A 19 3.43 25.54 2.31
CA VAL A 19 3.63 24.08 2.27
C VAL A 19 3.86 23.52 3.67
N ILE A 20 4.76 24.12 4.45
CA ILE A 20 5.06 23.68 5.82
C ILE A 20 3.79 23.82 6.69
N LYS A 21 3.07 24.95 6.58
CA LYS A 21 1.82 25.15 7.32
C LYS A 21 0.77 24.09 6.96
N GLY A 22 0.63 23.75 5.68
CA GLY A 22 -0.29 22.71 5.22
C GLY A 22 0.12 21.29 5.65
N MET A 23 1.42 21.03 5.84
CA MET A 23 1.92 19.74 6.33
C MET A 23 1.59 19.49 7.81
N PHE A 24 1.65 20.52 8.65
CA PHE A 24 1.47 20.37 10.10
C PHE A 24 0.09 20.78 10.62
N ILE A 25 -0.68 21.56 9.85
CA ILE A 25 -2.02 22.02 10.25
C ILE A 25 -3.08 21.37 9.34
N PRO A 26 -3.73 20.28 9.79
CA PRO A 26 -4.79 19.65 9.02
C PRO A 26 -6.01 20.59 8.92
N LYS A 27 -6.34 21.03 7.71
CA LYS A 27 -7.57 21.75 7.40
C LYS A 27 -8.22 21.11 6.18
N LEU A 28 -9.44 20.61 6.36
CA LEU A 28 -10.29 20.13 5.27
C LEU A 28 -11.26 21.25 4.93
N SER A 29 -11.04 21.91 3.79
CA SER A 29 -11.87 23.01 3.32
C SER A 29 -12.34 22.70 1.89
N GLY A 30 -13.66 22.75 1.65
CA GLY A 30 -14.27 22.54 0.33
C GLY A 30 -15.05 21.23 0.20
N GLN A 31 -15.97 21.20 -0.78
CA GLN A 31 -16.68 19.97 -1.15
C GLN A 31 -15.71 19.03 -1.88
N GLY A 32 -15.63 17.76 -1.47
CA GLY A 32 -14.75 16.75 -2.09
C GLY A 32 -13.37 16.59 -1.44
N ALA A 33 -12.84 17.60 -0.74
CA ALA A 33 -11.50 17.54 -0.11
C ALA A 33 -11.32 16.37 0.87
N THR A 34 -12.38 16.03 1.61
CA THR A 34 -12.38 14.85 2.49
C THR A 34 -12.31 13.54 1.69
N GLY A 35 -13.02 13.46 0.56
CA GLY A 35 -12.98 12.28 -0.32
C GLY A 35 -11.60 12.07 -0.92
N ASP A 36 -10.98 13.13 -1.42
CA ASP A 36 -9.63 13.09 -2.01
C ASP A 36 -8.55 12.76 -0.97
N ALA A 37 -8.64 13.35 0.24
CA ALA A 37 -7.72 13.04 1.32
C ALA A 37 -7.79 11.56 1.74
N ILE A 38 -8.99 10.99 1.77
CA ILE A 38 -9.16 9.57 2.11
C ILE A 38 -8.72 8.68 0.95
N ALA A 39 -9.04 9.03 -0.29
CA ALA A 39 -8.58 8.31 -1.47
C ALA A 39 -7.04 8.28 -1.55
N LEU A 40 -6.38 9.40 -1.24
CA LEU A 40 -4.94 9.48 -1.13
C LEU A 40 -4.41 8.57 -0.01
N LEU A 41 -5.03 8.58 1.17
CA LEU A 41 -4.63 7.73 2.29
C LEU A 41 -4.77 6.23 1.96
N GLY A 42 -5.86 5.83 1.30
CA GLY A 42 -6.07 4.46 0.83
C GLY A 42 -5.07 4.05 -0.26
N ALA A 43 -4.75 4.96 -1.19
CA ALA A 43 -3.75 4.71 -2.22
C ALA A 43 -2.32 4.55 -1.66
N LEU A 44 -2.01 5.19 -0.53
CA LEU A 44 -0.69 5.10 0.12
C LEU A 44 -0.52 3.80 0.92
N VAL A 45 -1.59 3.30 1.55
CA VAL A 45 -1.53 2.10 2.39
C VAL A 45 -2.06 0.90 1.61
N MET A 46 -1.18 0.26 0.85
CA MET A 46 -1.56 -0.87 -0.02
C MET A 46 -1.41 -2.22 0.71
N PRO A 47 -2.47 -3.03 0.91
CA PRO A 47 -2.41 -4.33 1.59
C PRO A 47 -1.43 -5.32 0.95
N HIS A 48 -1.34 -5.38 -0.37
CA HIS A 48 -0.39 -6.27 -1.05
C HIS A 48 1.08 -5.93 -0.76
N ASN A 49 1.39 -4.66 -0.48
CA ASN A 49 2.73 -4.25 -0.07
C ASN A 49 3.04 -4.75 1.35
N LEU A 50 2.05 -4.84 2.25
CA LEU A 50 2.27 -5.44 3.57
C LEU A 50 2.73 -6.89 3.45
N PHE A 51 2.04 -7.70 2.64
CA PHE A 51 2.42 -9.08 2.40
C PHE A 51 3.77 -9.21 1.67
N LEU A 52 4.00 -8.36 0.67
CA LEU A 52 5.24 -8.39 -0.10
C LEU A 52 6.45 -8.02 0.77
N HIS A 53 6.38 -6.94 1.55
CA HIS A 53 7.47 -6.53 2.44
C HIS A 53 7.76 -7.60 3.49
N SER A 54 6.74 -8.21 4.09
CA SER A 54 6.93 -9.33 5.02
C SER A 54 7.65 -10.52 4.37
N ALA A 55 7.40 -10.79 3.10
CA ALA A 55 8.02 -11.89 2.39
C ALA A 55 9.43 -11.57 1.85
N LEU A 56 9.68 -10.32 1.43
CA LEU A 56 11.00 -9.88 0.96
C LEU A 56 12.04 -9.89 2.09
N VAL A 57 11.64 -9.73 3.35
CA VAL A 57 12.55 -9.88 4.48
C VAL A 57 13.15 -11.29 4.53
N LEU A 58 12.42 -12.31 4.06
CA LEU A 58 12.87 -13.71 4.03
C LEU A 58 13.81 -14.04 2.86
N SER A 59 13.99 -13.15 1.88
CA SER A 59 14.90 -13.40 0.75
C SER A 59 16.38 -13.18 1.13
N ARG A 60 16.65 -12.45 2.22
CA ARG A 60 18.01 -12.21 2.72
C ARG A 60 18.39 -13.27 3.76
N LYS A 61 19.65 -13.74 3.71
CA LYS A 61 20.21 -14.60 4.74
C LYS A 61 20.41 -13.77 6.02
N VAL A 62 19.64 -14.09 7.06
CA VAL A 62 19.74 -13.47 8.39
C VAL A 62 20.29 -14.53 9.35
N PRO A 63 21.35 -14.23 10.12
CA PRO A 63 21.85 -15.16 11.13
C PRO A 63 20.81 -15.36 12.23
N ASN A 64 20.66 -16.61 12.71
CA ASN A 64 19.65 -17.01 13.70
C ASN A 64 19.95 -16.54 15.14
N SER A 65 20.84 -15.57 15.32
CA SER A 65 21.16 -14.99 16.63
C SER A 65 20.23 -13.82 16.94
N VAL A 66 19.93 -13.62 18.23
CA VAL A 66 19.09 -12.49 18.70
C VAL A 66 19.66 -11.15 18.23
N ARG A 67 21.00 -11.00 18.30
CA ARG A 67 21.72 -9.82 17.83
C ARG A 67 21.61 -9.66 16.30
N GLY A 68 21.75 -10.75 15.56
CA GLY A 68 21.63 -10.80 14.10
C GLY A 68 20.25 -10.40 13.59
N ILE A 69 19.19 -10.91 14.22
CA ILE A 69 17.81 -10.55 13.90
C ILE A 69 17.56 -9.06 14.19
N ASN A 70 18.02 -8.54 15.33
CA ASN A 70 17.82 -7.14 15.68
C ASN A 70 18.57 -6.18 14.72
N GLU A 71 19.80 -6.53 14.33
CA GLU A 71 20.53 -5.78 13.30
C GLU A 71 19.82 -5.82 11.95
N ALA A 72 19.35 -6.99 11.51
CA ALA A 72 18.58 -7.12 10.28
C ALA A 72 17.30 -6.25 10.33
N CYS A 73 16.54 -6.30 11.43
CA CYS A 73 15.36 -5.44 11.62
C CYS A 73 15.71 -3.95 11.52
N ARG A 74 16.83 -3.51 12.11
CA ARG A 74 17.28 -2.12 12.02
C ARG A 74 17.61 -1.72 10.58
N TYR A 75 18.31 -2.56 9.83
CA TYR A 75 18.62 -2.28 8.42
C TYR A 75 17.36 -2.26 7.55
N PHE A 76 16.44 -3.20 7.72
CA PHE A 76 15.16 -3.20 6.99
C PHE A 76 14.29 -1.99 7.32
N LEU A 77 14.32 -1.52 8.57
CA LEU A 77 13.62 -0.30 8.99
C LEU A 77 14.22 0.93 8.30
N ILE A 78 15.55 1.05 8.25
CA ILE A 78 16.22 2.17 7.57
C ILE A 78 15.94 2.14 6.06
N GLU A 79 16.05 0.97 5.43
CA GLU A 79 15.80 0.78 4.00
C GLU A 79 14.36 1.15 3.62
N SER A 80 13.38 0.60 4.35
CA SER A 80 11.96 0.89 4.11
C SER A 80 11.60 2.34 4.47
N GLY A 81 12.16 2.86 5.57
CA GLY A 81 11.95 4.23 6.01
C GLY A 81 12.48 5.25 5.00
N PHE A 82 13.67 5.02 4.44
CA PHE A 82 14.23 5.88 3.39
C PHE A 82 13.38 5.84 2.12
N ALA A 83 12.94 4.67 1.67
CA ALA A 83 12.07 4.54 0.51
C ALA A 83 10.73 5.27 0.68
N LEU A 84 10.08 5.10 1.84
CA LEU A 84 8.83 5.80 2.18
C LEU A 84 9.04 7.30 2.32
N PHE A 85 10.19 7.75 2.84
CA PHE A 85 10.53 9.16 2.92
C PHE A 85 10.70 9.80 1.54
N VAL A 86 11.36 9.11 0.60
CA VAL A 86 11.46 9.57 -0.79
C VAL A 86 10.08 9.62 -1.45
N ALA A 87 9.24 8.60 -1.25
CA ALA A 87 7.86 8.61 -1.75
C ALA A 87 7.04 9.78 -1.19
N PHE A 88 7.19 10.06 0.10
CA PHE A 88 6.59 11.21 0.76
C PHE A 88 7.03 12.54 0.10
N LEU A 89 8.33 12.73 -0.12
CA LEU A 89 8.84 13.95 -0.79
C LEU A 89 8.30 14.12 -2.21
N ILE A 90 8.15 13.03 -2.97
CA ILE A 90 7.56 13.07 -4.31
C ILE A 90 6.10 13.50 -4.25
N ASN A 91 5.32 12.97 -3.30
CA ASN A 91 3.92 13.35 -3.13
C ASN A 91 3.77 14.82 -2.71
N VAL A 92 4.63 15.29 -1.79
CA VAL A 92 4.66 16.71 -1.41
C VAL A 92 5.01 17.59 -2.62
N ALA A 93 6.02 17.22 -3.41
CA ALA A 93 6.37 17.96 -4.61
C ALA A 93 5.22 17.98 -5.62
N MET A 94 4.57 16.85 -5.88
CA MET A 94 3.44 16.75 -6.81
C MET A 94 2.26 17.63 -6.39
N VAL A 95 1.83 17.55 -5.12
CA VAL A 95 0.72 18.36 -4.59
C VAL A 95 1.07 19.85 -4.59
N SER A 96 2.31 20.19 -4.21
CA SER A 96 2.78 21.59 -4.13
C SER A 96 2.90 22.26 -5.51
N VAL A 97 3.47 21.54 -6.49
CA VAL A 97 3.52 21.99 -7.89
C VAL A 97 2.10 22.13 -8.44
N SER A 98 1.23 21.13 -8.22
CA SER A 98 -0.16 21.20 -8.66
C SER A 98 -0.89 22.42 -8.09
N ALA A 99 -0.77 22.67 -6.79
CA ALA A 99 -1.40 23.81 -6.13
C ALA A 99 -0.89 25.14 -6.67
N THR A 100 0.42 25.28 -6.89
CA THR A 100 1.01 26.54 -7.34
C THR A 100 0.75 26.83 -8.81
N VAL A 101 0.83 25.81 -9.67
CA VAL A 101 0.51 25.95 -11.10
C VAL A 101 -0.98 26.24 -11.29
N CYS A 102 -1.87 25.63 -10.51
CA CYS A 102 -3.31 25.85 -10.65
C CYS A 102 -3.86 27.08 -9.92
N SER A 103 -3.07 27.69 -9.02
CA SER A 103 -3.47 28.93 -8.32
C SER A 103 -2.87 30.19 -8.93
N ALA A 104 -2.22 30.12 -10.09
CA ALA A 104 -1.63 31.30 -10.72
C ALA A 104 -2.72 32.20 -11.35
N ASP A 105 -2.59 33.52 -11.21
CA ASP A 105 -3.65 34.47 -11.62
C ASP A 105 -3.84 34.60 -13.15
N ASN A 106 -2.87 34.14 -13.95
CA ASN A 106 -2.86 34.25 -15.41
C ASN A 106 -3.01 32.89 -16.12
N LEU A 107 -3.95 32.04 -15.68
CA LEU A 107 -4.27 30.81 -16.43
C LEU A 107 -5.19 31.13 -17.62
N SER A 108 -4.87 30.55 -18.78
CA SER A 108 -5.83 30.46 -19.88
C SER A 108 -7.04 29.63 -19.45
N GLN A 109 -8.21 29.89 -20.07
CA GLN A 109 -9.45 29.15 -19.78
C GLN A 109 -9.27 27.63 -19.89
N GLU A 110 -8.48 27.17 -20.87
CA GLU A 110 -8.14 25.75 -21.06
C GLU A 110 -7.33 25.16 -19.90
N ASN A 111 -6.40 25.92 -19.31
CA ASN A 111 -5.61 25.47 -18.17
C ASN A 111 -6.46 25.45 -16.89
N LEU A 112 -7.41 26.38 -16.74
CA LEU A 112 -8.36 26.39 -15.62
C LEU A 112 -9.23 25.13 -15.63
N ASP A 113 -9.75 24.73 -16.79
CA ASP A 113 -10.56 23.51 -16.92
C ASP A 113 -9.73 22.24 -16.66
N GLN A 114 -8.45 22.22 -17.09
CA GLN A 114 -7.52 21.13 -16.77
C GLN A 114 -7.17 21.05 -15.28
N CYS A 115 -7.08 22.19 -14.59
CA CYS A 115 -6.86 22.28 -13.15
C CYS A 115 -8.09 21.83 -12.34
N ASN A 116 -9.30 22.17 -12.81
CA ASN A 116 -10.55 21.73 -12.19
C ASN A 116 -10.79 20.21 -12.33
N ASN A 117 -10.27 19.60 -13.40
CA ASN A 117 -10.39 18.16 -13.66
C ASN A 117 -9.02 17.51 -13.88
N LEU A 118 -8.15 17.63 -12.88
CA LEU A 118 -6.82 17.02 -12.88
C LEU A 118 -6.91 15.49 -12.95
N ASN A 119 -6.78 14.97 -14.16
CA ASN A 119 -6.76 13.55 -14.45
C ASN A 119 -5.38 13.12 -14.93
N LEU A 120 -5.17 11.81 -14.97
CA LEU A 120 -3.93 11.18 -15.43
C LEU A 120 -3.48 11.65 -16.84
N ASN A 121 -4.42 12.03 -17.70
CA ASN A 121 -4.15 12.54 -19.04
C ASN A 121 -3.59 13.99 -19.00
N SER A 122 -4.21 14.85 -18.20
CA SER A 122 -3.85 16.26 -18.11
C SER A 122 -2.61 16.48 -17.25
N ALA A 123 -2.27 15.58 -16.32
CA ALA A 123 -1.16 15.75 -15.38
C ALA A 123 0.21 16.05 -16.03
N SER A 124 0.41 15.74 -17.32
CA SER A 124 1.62 16.13 -18.05
C SER A 124 1.82 17.66 -18.16
N PHE A 125 0.77 18.47 -18.14
CA PHE A 125 0.88 19.94 -18.22
C PHE A 125 1.59 20.52 -16.98
N LEU A 126 1.48 19.86 -15.82
CA LEU A 126 2.14 20.27 -14.59
C LEU A 126 3.67 20.26 -14.71
N LEU A 127 4.20 19.53 -15.70
CA LEU A 127 5.62 19.41 -15.99
C LEU A 127 6.07 20.30 -17.16
N LYS A 128 5.21 21.19 -17.66
CA LYS A 128 5.50 21.99 -18.85
C LYS A 128 6.52 23.10 -18.60
N ASN A 129 6.67 23.59 -17.37
CA ASN A 129 7.57 24.73 -17.11
C ASN A 129 9.05 24.33 -17.22
N VAL A 130 9.39 23.09 -16.84
CA VAL A 130 10.76 22.54 -16.89
C VAL A 130 10.99 21.73 -18.15
N LEU A 131 10.02 20.91 -18.58
CA LEU A 131 10.20 20.02 -19.73
C LEU A 131 9.69 20.61 -21.06
N GLY A 132 9.02 21.77 -21.02
CA GLY A 132 8.51 22.43 -22.22
C GLY A 132 7.58 21.53 -23.03
N GLY A 133 7.79 21.50 -24.34
CA GLY A 133 7.04 20.64 -25.28
C GLY A 133 7.24 19.14 -25.06
N SER A 134 8.32 18.72 -24.40
CA SER A 134 8.65 17.31 -24.17
C SER A 134 7.97 16.72 -22.92
N SER A 135 7.28 17.55 -22.12
CA SER A 135 6.57 17.16 -20.90
C SER A 135 5.64 15.95 -21.10
N LYS A 136 4.85 15.94 -22.19
CA LYS A 136 3.92 14.85 -22.53
C LYS A 136 4.64 13.51 -22.73
N VAL A 137 5.74 13.52 -23.48
CA VAL A 137 6.49 12.31 -23.82
C VAL A 137 7.17 11.75 -22.56
N VAL A 138 7.83 12.60 -21.78
CA VAL A 138 8.52 12.18 -20.55
C VAL A 138 7.52 11.68 -19.51
N TYR A 139 6.37 12.34 -19.37
CA TYR A 139 5.30 11.89 -18.48
C TYR A 139 4.75 10.52 -18.91
N ALA A 140 4.51 10.31 -20.21
CA ALA A 140 4.05 9.02 -20.73
C ALA A 140 5.06 7.89 -20.48
N ILE A 141 6.36 8.14 -20.71
CA ILE A 141 7.43 7.16 -20.41
C ILE A 141 7.48 6.86 -18.91
N ALA A 142 7.40 7.89 -18.06
CA ALA A 142 7.42 7.73 -16.61
C ALA A 142 6.21 6.93 -16.10
N LEU A 143 5.02 7.21 -16.64
CA LEU A 143 3.79 6.49 -16.31
C LEU A 143 3.87 5.02 -16.76
N PHE A 144 4.39 4.77 -17.97
CA PHE A 144 4.61 3.41 -18.47
C PHE A 144 5.60 2.63 -17.59
N ALA A 145 6.71 3.25 -17.20
CA ALA A 145 7.69 2.65 -16.30
C ALA A 145 7.09 2.33 -14.91
N SER A 146 6.26 3.23 -14.37
CA SER A 146 5.54 3.00 -13.11
C SER A 146 4.60 1.78 -13.21
N GLY A 147 3.88 1.64 -14.32
CA GLY A 147 3.02 0.48 -14.58
C GLY A 147 3.78 -0.85 -14.65
N GLN A 148 5.00 -0.86 -15.21
CA GLN A 148 5.84 -2.06 -15.19
C GLN A 148 6.31 -2.41 -13.77
N SER A 149 6.71 -1.42 -12.98
CA SER A 149 7.09 -1.64 -11.58
C SER A 149 5.93 -2.23 -10.77
N SER A 150 4.72 -1.66 -10.88
CA SER A 150 3.53 -2.20 -10.22
C SER A 150 3.20 -3.63 -10.65
N THR A 151 3.39 -3.98 -11.93
CA THR A 151 3.19 -5.36 -12.42
C THR A 151 4.10 -6.35 -11.69
N ILE A 152 5.38 -6.01 -11.54
CA ILE A 152 6.37 -6.86 -10.88
C ILE A 152 5.96 -7.09 -9.42
N THR A 153 5.74 -6.00 -8.67
CA THR A 153 5.30 -6.01 -7.27
C THR A 153 4.02 -6.82 -7.08
N GLY A 154 3.03 -6.63 -7.95
CA GLY A 154 1.76 -7.37 -7.91
C GLY A 154 1.93 -8.87 -8.15
N THR A 155 2.80 -9.27 -9.08
CA THR A 155 3.05 -10.70 -9.34
C THR A 155 3.80 -11.40 -8.20
N TYR A 156 4.66 -10.67 -7.47
CA TYR A 156 5.32 -11.19 -6.28
C TYR A 156 4.34 -11.28 -5.10
N ALA A 157 3.60 -10.21 -4.79
CA ALA A 157 2.61 -10.22 -3.73
C ALA A 157 1.55 -11.33 -3.96
N GLY A 158 1.08 -11.47 -5.20
CA GLY A 158 0.17 -12.54 -5.59
C GLY A 158 0.75 -13.94 -5.42
N GLN A 159 2.06 -14.14 -5.59
CA GLN A 159 2.72 -15.42 -5.29
C GLN A 159 2.57 -15.78 -3.82
N PHE A 160 2.90 -14.84 -2.94
CA PHE A 160 2.93 -15.08 -1.51
C PHE A 160 1.54 -15.32 -0.96
N ILE A 161 0.56 -14.55 -1.42
CA ILE A 161 -0.83 -14.74 -1.03
C ILE A 161 -1.34 -16.10 -1.52
N MET A 162 -1.09 -16.44 -2.79
CA MET A 162 -1.60 -17.68 -3.38
C MET A 162 -0.95 -18.94 -2.80
N GLN A 163 0.35 -18.91 -2.50
CA GLN A 163 1.05 -20.01 -1.84
C GLN A 163 0.75 -20.08 -0.34
N GLY A 164 0.59 -18.93 0.33
CA GLY A 164 0.36 -18.88 1.77
C GLY A 164 -1.08 -19.18 2.17
N PHE A 165 -2.07 -18.63 1.46
CA PHE A 165 -3.49 -18.78 1.81
C PHE A 165 -4.20 -19.90 1.06
N LEU A 166 -3.82 -20.17 -0.20
CA LEU A 166 -4.53 -21.14 -1.04
C LEU A 166 -3.71 -22.42 -1.30
N ASP A 167 -2.44 -22.46 -0.89
CA ASP A 167 -1.45 -23.51 -1.23
C ASP A 167 -1.41 -23.86 -2.73
N ILE A 168 -1.71 -22.88 -3.59
CA ILE A 168 -1.70 -23.06 -5.04
C ILE A 168 -0.30 -22.76 -5.57
N LYS A 169 0.41 -23.81 -6.01
CA LYS A 169 1.73 -23.71 -6.62
C LYS A 169 1.62 -23.66 -8.14
N MET A 170 1.66 -22.45 -8.70
CA MET A 170 1.68 -22.23 -10.14
C MET A 170 3.07 -21.86 -10.66
N ARG A 171 3.38 -22.24 -11.91
CA ARG A 171 4.58 -21.78 -12.61
C ARG A 171 4.55 -20.25 -12.78
N LYS A 172 5.70 -19.59 -12.60
CA LYS A 172 5.85 -18.12 -12.64
C LYS A 172 5.21 -17.47 -13.88
N TRP A 173 5.45 -18.04 -15.07
CA TRP A 173 4.92 -17.51 -16.33
C TRP A 173 3.39 -17.63 -16.43
N LEU A 174 2.82 -18.77 -16.02
CA LEU A 174 1.38 -18.98 -16.06
C LEU A 174 0.65 -18.06 -15.08
N ARG A 175 1.20 -17.87 -13.87
CA ARG A 175 0.67 -16.90 -12.90
C ARG A 175 0.67 -15.49 -13.49
N ASN A 176 1.80 -15.05 -14.06
CA ASN A 176 1.92 -13.72 -14.65
C ASN A 176 0.94 -13.52 -15.81
N LEU A 177 0.76 -14.52 -16.68
CA LEU A 177 -0.20 -14.45 -17.77
C LEU A 177 -1.63 -14.32 -17.24
N MET A 178 -2.02 -15.18 -16.29
CA MET A 178 -3.36 -15.17 -15.71
C MET A 178 -3.69 -13.84 -15.01
N THR A 179 -2.84 -13.39 -14.09
CA THR A 179 -3.11 -12.16 -13.34
C THR A 179 -3.11 -10.93 -14.23
N ARG A 180 -2.25 -10.89 -15.26
CA ARG A 180 -2.26 -9.79 -16.25
C ARG A 180 -3.46 -9.83 -17.16
N SER A 181 -3.90 -11.01 -17.63
CA SER A 181 -5.13 -11.11 -18.43
C SER A 181 -6.34 -10.65 -17.63
N ILE A 182 -6.46 -11.07 -16.37
CA ILE A 182 -7.57 -10.66 -15.50
C ILE A 182 -7.55 -9.16 -15.21
N ALA A 183 -6.37 -8.53 -15.09
CA ALA A 183 -6.26 -7.09 -14.85
C ALA A 183 -6.45 -6.25 -16.13
N ILE A 184 -5.78 -6.62 -17.22
CA ILE A 184 -5.70 -5.82 -18.46
C ILE A 184 -6.99 -5.95 -19.27
N THR A 185 -7.56 -7.16 -19.40
CA THR A 185 -8.71 -7.37 -20.28
C THR A 185 -9.93 -6.52 -19.88
N PRO A 186 -10.38 -6.50 -18.61
CA PRO A 186 -11.50 -5.64 -18.21
C PRO A 186 -11.17 -4.15 -18.35
N SER A 187 -9.95 -3.75 -17.97
CA SER A 187 -9.51 -2.36 -18.10
C SER A 187 -9.48 -1.89 -19.56
N LEU A 188 -9.05 -2.75 -20.47
CA LEU A 188 -8.99 -2.46 -21.89
C LEU A 188 -10.38 -2.34 -22.49
N ILE A 189 -11.31 -3.25 -22.15
CA ILE A 189 -12.70 -3.21 -22.60
C ILE A 189 -13.36 -1.89 -22.15
N VAL A 190 -13.24 -1.55 -20.86
CA VAL A 190 -13.81 -0.32 -20.31
C VAL A 190 -13.20 0.92 -20.97
N SER A 191 -11.89 0.92 -21.21
CA SER A 191 -11.21 2.06 -21.87
C SER A 191 -11.57 2.20 -23.35
N ILE A 192 -11.82 1.10 -24.07
CA ILE A 192 -12.23 1.16 -25.49
C ILE A 192 -13.65 1.71 -25.60
N ILE A 193 -14.57 1.27 -24.74
CA ILE A 193 -15.98 1.66 -24.81
C ILE A 193 -16.20 3.07 -24.24
N GLY A 194 -15.62 3.35 -23.07
CA GLY A 194 -15.91 4.56 -22.30
C GLY A 194 -14.81 5.62 -22.32
N GLY A 195 -13.72 5.41 -23.07
CA GLY A 195 -12.63 6.36 -23.23
C GLY A 195 -11.89 6.68 -21.92
N SER A 196 -11.23 7.85 -21.90
CA SER A 196 -10.41 8.31 -20.78
C SER A 196 -11.21 8.55 -19.49
N ALA A 197 -12.45 9.01 -19.60
CA ALA A 197 -13.32 9.26 -18.45
C ALA A 197 -13.70 7.96 -17.73
N ALA A 198 -14.03 6.90 -18.48
CA ALA A 198 -14.32 5.60 -17.89
C ALA A 198 -13.08 4.95 -17.27
N ALA A 199 -11.90 5.12 -17.89
CA ALA A 199 -10.63 4.67 -17.31
C ALA A 199 -10.35 5.36 -15.96
N GLY A 200 -10.58 6.67 -15.85
CA GLY A 200 -10.48 7.41 -14.59
C GLY A 200 -11.43 6.87 -13.51
N ARG A 201 -12.69 6.58 -13.87
CA ARG A 201 -13.65 5.95 -12.95
C ARG A 201 -13.21 4.57 -12.51
N LEU A 202 -12.60 3.78 -13.40
CA LEU A 202 -12.09 2.45 -13.06
C LEU A 202 -10.96 2.52 -12.03
N ILE A 203 -10.09 3.55 -12.09
CA ILE A 203 -9.06 3.78 -11.08
C ILE A 203 -9.70 4.05 -9.71
N ILE A 204 -10.76 4.87 -9.66
CA ILE A 204 -11.48 5.13 -8.41
C ILE A 204 -12.10 3.84 -7.85
N ILE A 205 -12.73 3.02 -8.71
CA ILE A 205 -13.30 1.73 -8.31
C ILE A 205 -12.21 0.78 -7.77
N ALA A 206 -11.04 0.73 -8.41
CA ALA A 206 -9.92 -0.08 -7.95
C ALA A 206 -9.44 0.38 -6.55
N SER A 207 -9.41 1.68 -6.28
CA SER A 207 -9.12 2.22 -4.95
C SER A 207 -10.17 1.82 -3.91
N MET A 208 -11.45 1.79 -4.27
CA MET A 208 -12.51 1.31 -3.37
C MET A 208 -12.34 -0.17 -3.01
N ILE A 209 -11.96 -1.01 -3.97
CA ILE A 209 -11.66 -2.44 -3.71
C ILE A 209 -10.47 -2.55 -2.76
N LEU A 210 -9.42 -1.76 -2.96
CA LEU A 210 -8.25 -1.74 -2.08
C LEU A 210 -8.62 -1.36 -0.63
N SER A 211 -9.50 -0.36 -0.47
CA SER A 211 -10.03 0.06 0.83
C SER A 211 -10.82 -1.04 1.54
N PHE A 212 -11.52 -1.89 0.79
CA PHE A 212 -12.23 -3.05 1.33
C PHE A 212 -11.26 -4.16 1.81
N GLU A 213 -10.15 -4.38 1.09
CA GLU A 213 -9.16 -5.41 1.42
C GLU A 213 -8.28 -5.02 2.63
N LEU A 214 -8.05 -3.73 2.83
CA LEU A 214 -7.07 -3.21 3.80
C LEU A 214 -7.29 -3.71 5.23
N PRO A 215 -8.50 -3.68 5.83
CA PRO A 215 -8.69 -4.13 7.22
C PRO A 215 -8.36 -5.62 7.41
N PHE A 216 -8.64 -6.45 6.39
CA PHE A 216 -8.35 -7.89 6.43
C PHE A 216 -6.85 -8.20 6.44
N ALA A 217 -6.01 -7.32 5.87
CA ALA A 217 -4.56 -7.46 5.94
C ALA A 217 -3.98 -6.81 7.20
N LEU A 218 -4.49 -5.63 7.58
CA LEU A 218 -3.92 -4.81 8.65
C LEU A 218 -4.21 -5.38 10.04
N ILE A 219 -5.43 -5.89 10.30
CA ILE A 219 -5.79 -6.43 11.62
C ILE A 219 -4.92 -7.65 11.98
N PRO A 220 -4.77 -8.69 11.13
CA PRO A 220 -3.88 -9.81 11.44
C PRO A 220 -2.44 -9.37 11.65
N LEU A 221 -1.93 -8.43 10.83
CA LEU A 221 -0.58 -7.91 10.99
C LEU A 221 -0.37 -7.28 12.37
N LEU A 222 -1.28 -6.42 12.81
CA LEU A 222 -1.21 -5.77 14.13
C LEU A 222 -1.28 -6.80 15.26
N LYS A 223 -2.16 -7.79 15.15
CA LYS A 223 -2.29 -8.84 16.17
C LYS A 223 -1.05 -9.73 16.25
N PHE A 224 -0.53 -10.19 15.10
CA PHE A 224 0.65 -11.05 15.05
C PHE A 224 1.90 -10.31 15.53
N SER A 225 2.07 -9.05 15.16
CA SER A 225 3.19 -8.22 15.62
C SER A 225 3.09 -7.87 17.12
N SER A 226 1.88 -7.82 17.68
CA SER A 226 1.66 -7.53 19.11
C SER A 226 1.69 -8.77 20.02
N SER A 227 1.69 -9.98 19.46
CA SER A 227 1.56 -11.22 20.23
C SER A 227 2.92 -11.78 20.68
N ASN A 228 3.08 -11.98 21.99
CA ASN A 228 4.23 -12.71 22.57
C ASN A 228 4.32 -14.13 22.01
N THR A 229 3.18 -14.75 21.74
CA THR A 229 3.07 -16.14 21.27
C THR A 229 3.56 -16.32 19.82
N LYS A 230 3.67 -15.21 19.07
CA LYS A 230 4.11 -15.19 17.67
C LYS A 230 5.52 -14.65 17.51
N MET A 231 5.85 -13.57 18.22
CA MET A 231 7.13 -12.85 18.11
C MET A 231 8.17 -13.24 19.20
N GLY A 232 7.76 -13.94 20.25
CA GLY A 232 8.65 -14.35 21.34
C GLY A 232 9.41 -13.17 21.96
N PRO A 233 10.75 -13.24 22.12
CA PRO A 233 11.56 -12.18 22.72
C PRO A 233 11.67 -10.91 21.85
N HIS A 234 11.28 -10.97 20.57
CA HIS A 234 11.33 -9.84 19.64
C HIS A 234 10.01 -9.07 19.54
N LYS A 235 9.12 -9.20 20.53
CA LYS A 235 7.86 -8.46 20.57
C LYS A 235 8.10 -6.95 20.58
N ASN A 236 7.25 -6.22 19.85
CA ASN A 236 7.23 -4.76 19.87
C ASN A 236 7.01 -4.20 21.29
N SER A 237 7.66 -3.07 21.58
CA SER A 237 7.43 -2.32 22.82
C SER A 237 5.95 -1.93 22.97
N ILE A 238 5.46 -1.86 24.21
CA ILE A 238 4.07 -1.51 24.53
C ILE A 238 3.65 -0.18 23.86
N TYR A 239 4.56 0.79 23.77
CA TYR A 239 4.31 2.07 23.12
C TYR A 239 4.06 1.92 21.61
N ILE A 240 4.87 1.11 20.94
CA ILE A 240 4.71 0.84 19.50
C ILE A 240 3.38 0.12 19.25
N ILE A 241 3.04 -0.87 20.09
CA ILE A 241 1.77 -1.59 19.99
C ILE A 241 0.59 -0.61 20.10
N VAL A 242 0.56 0.23 21.13
CA VAL A 242 -0.53 1.20 21.34
C VAL A 242 -0.63 2.17 20.16
N ILE A 243 0.48 2.74 19.71
CA ILE A 243 0.51 3.66 18.57
C ILE A 243 0.03 2.97 17.29
N SER A 244 0.53 1.77 16.99
CA SER A 244 0.15 1.01 15.80
C SER A 244 -1.32 0.62 15.79
N TRP A 245 -1.91 0.29 16.95
CA TRP A 245 -3.35 0.03 17.06
C TRP A 245 -4.19 1.30 16.90
N ILE A 246 -3.78 2.43 17.49
CA ILE A 246 -4.48 3.72 17.30
C ILE A 246 -4.48 4.12 15.82
N LEU A 247 -3.32 4.07 15.17
CA LEU A 247 -3.20 4.35 13.74
C LEU A 247 -3.99 3.34 12.90
N GLY A 248 -3.92 2.06 13.25
CA GLY A 248 -4.66 1.00 12.57
C GLY A 248 -6.17 1.20 12.62
N PHE A 249 -6.73 1.47 13.81
CA PHE A 249 -8.14 1.79 13.96
C PHE A 249 -8.53 3.06 13.22
N GLY A 250 -7.68 4.09 13.24
CA GLY A 250 -7.88 5.32 12.46
C GLY A 250 -8.00 5.03 10.96
N ILE A 251 -7.06 4.28 10.39
CA ILE A 251 -7.05 3.92 8.97
C ILE A 251 -8.28 3.06 8.63
N ILE A 252 -8.62 2.05 9.44
CA ILE A 252 -9.78 1.19 9.21
C ILE A 252 -11.08 2.00 9.28
N GLY A 253 -11.23 2.87 10.27
CA GLY A 253 -12.41 3.73 10.41
C GLY A 253 -12.58 4.67 9.21
N ILE A 254 -11.49 5.30 8.77
CA ILE A 254 -11.47 6.16 7.58
C ILE A 254 -11.86 5.38 6.31
N ASN A 255 -11.33 4.16 6.13
CA ASN A 255 -11.66 3.33 4.96
C ASN A 255 -13.11 2.86 4.98
N ILE A 256 -13.66 2.47 6.14
CA ILE A 256 -15.08 2.11 6.28
C ILE A 256 -15.97 3.32 5.96
N TYR A 257 -15.60 4.51 6.45
CA TYR A 257 -16.32 5.75 6.14
C TYR A 257 -16.31 6.08 4.65
N TYR A 258 -15.15 5.98 4.00
CA TYR A 258 -15.02 6.23 2.55
C TYR A 258 -15.78 5.22 1.71
N LEU A 259 -15.70 3.93 2.04
CA LEU A 259 -16.46 2.89 1.35
C LEU A 259 -17.97 3.12 1.51
N SER A 260 -18.43 3.47 2.71
CA SER A 260 -19.84 3.72 2.99
C SER A 260 -20.35 4.98 2.28
N THR A 261 -19.61 6.09 2.36
CA THR A 261 -20.02 7.35 1.74
C THR A 261 -19.92 7.28 0.22
N GLY A 262 -18.86 6.68 -0.34
CA GLY A 262 -18.72 6.47 -1.79
C GLY A 262 -19.83 5.57 -2.36
N PHE A 263 -20.22 4.52 -1.64
CA PHE A 263 -21.35 3.69 -2.04
C PHE A 263 -22.69 4.43 -1.98
N VAL A 264 -22.95 5.15 -0.88
CA VAL A 264 -24.19 5.93 -0.72
C VAL A 264 -24.29 7.02 -1.79
N ASP A 265 -23.20 7.72 -2.07
CA ASP A 265 -23.14 8.73 -3.12
C ASP A 265 -23.43 8.15 -4.51
N TRP A 266 -22.83 7.00 -4.83
CA TRP A 266 -23.13 6.27 -6.05
C TRP A 266 -24.60 5.84 -6.13
N LEU A 267 -25.19 5.38 -5.01
CA LEU A 267 -26.59 4.95 -4.97
C LEU A 267 -27.58 6.11 -5.19
N ILE A 268 -27.25 7.32 -4.73
CA ILE A 268 -28.10 8.52 -4.84
C ILE A 268 -28.05 9.11 -6.25
N HIS A 269 -26.86 9.16 -6.86
CA HIS A 269 -26.63 9.85 -8.14
C HIS A 269 -26.74 8.93 -9.37
N ASN A 270 -27.05 7.63 -9.18
CA ASN A 270 -27.17 6.71 -10.30
C ASN A 270 -28.42 7.01 -11.14
N SER A 271 -28.30 6.94 -12.46
CA SER A 271 -29.39 7.11 -13.43
C SER A 271 -30.33 5.90 -13.53
N LEU A 272 -30.16 4.90 -12.65
CA LEU A 272 -31.01 3.73 -12.57
C LEU A 272 -32.43 4.09 -12.10
N PRO A 273 -33.45 3.30 -12.51
CA PRO A 273 -34.81 3.50 -12.03
C PRO A 273 -34.86 3.39 -10.50
N LYS A 274 -35.70 4.20 -9.85
CA LYS A 274 -35.83 4.24 -8.36
C LYS A 274 -36.02 2.85 -7.75
N VAL A 275 -36.76 1.98 -8.43
CA VAL A 275 -36.96 0.58 -8.03
C VAL A 275 -35.64 -0.19 -8.00
N GLY A 276 -34.78 -0.02 -9.00
CA GLY A 276 -33.45 -0.63 -9.05
C GLY A 276 -32.55 -0.15 -7.92
N ASN A 277 -32.55 1.15 -7.61
CA ASN A 277 -31.77 1.68 -6.48
C ASN A 277 -32.24 1.10 -5.14
N VAL A 278 -33.55 0.90 -4.95
CA VAL A 278 -34.09 0.24 -3.74
C VAL A 278 -33.63 -1.21 -3.65
N PHE A 279 -33.70 -1.98 -4.73
CA PHE A 279 -33.22 -3.38 -4.74
C PHE A 279 -31.72 -3.48 -4.47
N ILE A 280 -30.90 -2.61 -5.08
CA ILE A 280 -29.46 -2.57 -4.84
C ILE A 280 -29.17 -2.20 -3.39
N GLY A 281 -29.87 -1.20 -2.82
CA GLY A 281 -29.75 -0.85 -1.42
C GLY A 281 -30.07 -2.02 -0.49
N ILE A 282 -31.17 -2.74 -0.73
CA ILE A 282 -31.59 -3.90 0.07
C ILE A 282 -30.51 -5.00 0.08
N ILE A 283 -29.73 -5.16 -0.98
CA ILE A 283 -28.66 -6.16 -1.06
C ILE A 283 -27.37 -5.64 -0.40
N VAL A 284 -26.98 -4.40 -0.71
CA VAL A 284 -25.65 -3.90 -0.32
C VAL A 284 -25.60 -3.46 1.14
N PHE A 285 -26.67 -2.91 1.72
CA PHE A 285 -26.66 -2.54 3.15
C PHE A 285 -26.41 -3.74 4.08
N PRO A 286 -27.09 -4.90 3.91
CA PRO A 286 -26.76 -6.11 4.65
C PRO A 286 -25.33 -6.59 4.40
N LEU A 287 -24.83 -6.53 3.16
CA LEU A 287 -23.46 -6.91 2.83
C LEU A 287 -22.45 -6.02 3.57
N MET A 288 -22.69 -4.70 3.61
CA MET A 288 -21.89 -3.75 4.37
C MET A 288 -21.93 -4.04 5.88
N ALA A 289 -23.10 -4.39 6.42
CA ALA A 289 -23.23 -4.79 7.81
C ALA A 289 -22.44 -6.07 8.11
N VAL A 290 -22.51 -7.08 7.23
CA VAL A 290 -21.70 -8.31 7.32
C VAL A 290 -20.21 -7.99 7.26
N TYR A 291 -19.79 -7.07 6.39
CA TYR A 291 -18.40 -6.62 6.30
C TYR A 291 -17.92 -5.98 7.61
N ILE A 292 -18.69 -5.06 8.18
CA ILE A 292 -18.36 -4.41 9.47
C ILE A 292 -18.34 -5.46 10.60
N LEU A 293 -19.30 -6.38 10.63
CA LEU A 293 -19.33 -7.49 11.59
C LEU A 293 -18.12 -8.41 11.43
N ALA A 294 -17.68 -8.69 10.21
CA ALA A 294 -16.48 -9.49 9.96
C ALA A 294 -15.21 -8.79 10.47
N ILE A 295 -15.10 -7.48 10.29
CA ILE A 295 -14.00 -6.67 10.84
C ILE A 295 -14.01 -6.69 12.38
N MET A 296 -15.18 -6.49 12.99
CA MET A 296 -15.33 -6.55 14.45
C MET A 296 -14.97 -7.94 14.98
N TYR A 297 -15.46 -9.00 14.31
CA TYR A 297 -15.11 -10.37 14.64
C TYR A 297 -13.60 -10.63 14.55
N LEU A 298 -12.94 -10.20 13.47
CA LEU A 298 -11.48 -10.37 13.31
C LEU A 298 -10.68 -9.61 14.37
N THR A 299 -11.16 -8.45 14.79
CA THR A 299 -10.55 -7.63 15.84
C THR A 299 -10.65 -8.32 17.20
N ILE A 300 -11.80 -8.90 17.54
CA ILE A 300 -12.08 -9.52 18.84
C ILE A 300 -11.54 -10.94 18.93
N ARG A 301 -11.50 -11.67 17.80
CA ARG A 301 -11.05 -13.07 17.74
C ARG A 301 -9.69 -13.18 18.39
N LYS A 302 -9.54 -14.00 19.42
CA LYS A 302 -8.25 -14.28 20.05
C LYS A 302 -7.42 -15.19 19.14
N ASP A 303 -6.14 -14.85 18.94
CA ASP A 303 -5.22 -15.73 18.23
C ASP A 303 -4.75 -16.82 19.19
N THR A 304 -5.14 -18.06 18.91
CA THR A 304 -4.84 -19.23 19.75
C THR A 304 -3.66 -20.06 19.22
N VAL A 305 -3.16 -19.78 18.01
CA VAL A 305 -2.10 -20.56 17.37
C VAL A 305 -0.74 -20.08 17.88
N VAL A 306 -0.04 -20.93 18.63
CA VAL A 306 1.36 -20.72 19.04
C VAL A 306 2.27 -21.00 17.85
N THR A 307 3.13 -20.06 17.44
CA THR A 307 4.20 -20.35 16.46
C THR A 307 5.60 -20.14 17.03
N PHE A 308 5.73 -19.41 18.14
CA PHE A 308 6.97 -19.37 18.90
C PHE A 308 6.94 -20.48 19.96
N ILE A 309 7.75 -21.51 19.76
CA ILE A 309 8.02 -22.53 20.79
C ILE A 309 9.31 -22.10 21.48
N GLU A 310 9.22 -21.75 22.76
CA GLU A 310 10.40 -21.47 23.59
C GLU A 310 11.23 -22.75 23.69
N PRO A 311 12.55 -22.73 23.39
CA PRO A 311 13.39 -23.91 23.62
C PRO A 311 13.32 -24.26 25.11
N GLU A 312 13.19 -25.55 25.41
CA GLU A 312 13.02 -26.06 26.77
C GLU A 312 14.02 -25.44 27.75
N LYS A 313 13.51 -24.98 28.88
CA LYS A 313 14.16 -24.12 29.88
C LYS A 313 15.28 -24.80 30.69
N ASN A 314 15.92 -25.84 30.16
CA ASN A 314 16.79 -26.74 30.93
C ASN A 314 18.27 -26.71 30.56
N ASP A 315 18.73 -25.87 29.61
CA ASP A 315 20.16 -25.84 29.28
C ASP A 315 20.75 -24.42 29.14
N PRO A 316 21.51 -23.92 30.15
CA PRO A 316 22.10 -22.57 30.13
C PRO A 316 23.14 -22.38 29.01
N ASN A 317 23.65 -23.47 28.42
CA ASN A 317 24.55 -23.41 27.28
C ASN A 317 23.83 -23.00 25.99
N VAL A 318 22.62 -23.51 25.73
CA VAL A 318 21.85 -23.21 24.50
C VAL A 318 21.46 -21.73 24.45
N GLN A 319 21.17 -21.11 25.60
CA GLN A 319 20.84 -19.70 25.70
C GLN A 319 22.06 -18.80 25.45
N ASN A 320 23.24 -19.16 25.99
CA ASN A 320 24.51 -18.50 25.67
C ASN A 320 24.92 -18.69 24.20
N HIS A 321 24.60 -19.83 23.58
CA HIS A 321 24.86 -20.07 22.16
C HIS A 321 23.96 -19.23 21.22
N MET A 322 22.69 -18.99 21.59
CA MET A 322 21.80 -18.09 20.85
C MET A 322 22.22 -16.61 20.95
N GLU A 323 22.73 -16.17 22.11
CA GLU A 323 23.23 -14.80 22.28
C GLU A 323 24.55 -14.56 21.53
N ASN A 324 25.42 -15.58 21.46
CA ASN A 324 26.77 -15.45 20.90
C ASN A 324 26.91 -15.90 19.44
N GLY A 325 25.94 -16.61 18.87
CA GLY A 325 25.90 -16.95 17.43
C GLY A 325 27.02 -17.89 16.97
N PHE A 326 27.36 -18.91 17.74
CA PHE A 326 28.31 -19.95 17.32
C PHE A 326 27.59 -21.07 16.57
N ASP A 327 27.86 -21.21 15.26
CA ASP A 327 27.51 -22.38 14.46
C ASP A 327 28.46 -23.53 14.82
N GLN A 328 27.93 -24.65 15.32
CA GLN A 328 28.68 -25.90 15.42
C GLN A 328 28.15 -26.87 14.37
N THR A 329 28.96 -27.08 13.34
CA THR A 329 28.94 -28.31 12.53
C THR A 329 29.19 -29.49 13.46
N ASP A 330 28.20 -30.38 13.55
CA ASP A 330 28.21 -31.75 14.05
C ASP A 330 27.27 -31.99 15.23
N GLY A 331 26.14 -32.65 14.95
CA GLY A 331 25.31 -33.33 15.96
C GLY A 331 23.88 -32.82 16.10
N VAL A 332 22.98 -33.38 15.28
CA VAL A 332 21.52 -33.52 15.42
C VAL A 332 20.88 -32.82 16.64
N PHE A 333 20.37 -31.59 16.43
CA PHE A 333 19.19 -31.06 17.10
C PHE A 333 18.56 -30.01 16.18
N GLU A 334 17.46 -30.35 15.51
CA GLU A 334 16.71 -29.44 14.63
C GLU A 334 16.02 -28.35 15.47
N LEU A 335 16.75 -27.28 15.80
CA LEU A 335 16.11 -26.00 16.05
C LEU A 335 15.74 -25.41 14.69
N GLY A 336 14.43 -25.36 14.41
CA GLY A 336 13.88 -24.98 13.11
C GLY A 336 14.62 -23.79 12.50
N HIS A 337 15.32 -24.04 11.39
CA HIS A 337 15.83 -22.99 10.52
C HIS A 337 14.73 -21.93 10.35
N VAL A 338 15.04 -20.64 10.58
CA VAL A 338 14.24 -19.59 9.96
C VAL A 338 14.18 -19.97 8.48
N PRO A 339 12.98 -20.19 7.89
CA PRO A 339 12.90 -20.82 6.59
C PRO A 339 13.57 -19.91 5.56
N TYR A 340 14.83 -20.22 5.24
CA TYR A 340 15.54 -19.64 4.13
C TYR A 340 14.93 -20.26 2.88
N ARG A 341 13.99 -19.53 2.29
CA ARG A 341 13.29 -19.95 1.08
C ARG A 341 14.22 -19.75 -0.10
N GLU A 342 14.97 -20.79 -0.48
CA GLU A 342 15.86 -20.78 -1.66
C GLU A 342 15.13 -20.38 -2.95
N ASP A 343 13.83 -20.65 -3.06
CA ASP A 343 12.98 -20.19 -4.18
C ASP A 343 12.82 -18.66 -4.23
N LEU A 344 13.19 -17.95 -3.17
CA LEU A 344 13.27 -16.48 -3.07
C LEU A 344 14.70 -15.93 -3.27
N ALA A 345 15.73 -16.77 -3.13
CA ALA A 345 17.13 -16.37 -3.33
C ALA A 345 17.47 -16.20 -4.81
N ASP A 346 16.82 -16.98 -5.69
CA ASP A 346 16.92 -16.88 -7.15
C ASP A 346 16.10 -15.71 -7.75
N ILE A 347 15.58 -14.81 -6.92
CA ILE A 347 14.91 -13.59 -7.40
C ILE A 347 16.01 -12.57 -7.73
N PRO A 348 16.31 -12.30 -9.01
CA PRO A 348 17.22 -11.22 -9.35
C PRO A 348 16.61 -9.92 -8.82
N LEU A 349 17.28 -9.32 -7.84
CA LEU A 349 16.99 -7.95 -7.42
C LEU A 349 17.05 -7.06 -8.65
N PRO A 350 16.13 -6.10 -8.83
CA PRO A 350 16.29 -5.09 -9.87
C PRO A 350 17.63 -4.39 -9.61
N LYS A 351 18.56 -4.54 -10.56
CA LYS A 351 19.84 -3.82 -10.56
C LYS A 351 19.61 -2.33 -10.70
#